data_AF-A0A954I8Z1-F1
#
_entry.id   AF-A0A954I8Z1-F1
#
_cell.length_a   1.000
_cell.length_b   1.000
_cell.length_c   1.000
_cell.angle_alpha   90.00
_cell.angle_beta   90.00
_cell.angle_gamma   90.00
#
_symmetry.space_group_name_H-M   'P 1'
#
loop_
_entity.id
_entity.type
_entity.pdbx_description
1 polymer ?
#
loop_
_entity_poly.entity_id
_entity_poly.type
_entity_poly.pdbx_seq_one_letter_code
_entity_poly.pdbx_strand_id
1 'polypeptide(L)'
;GGRENLEAIEFLRQMNTVLHHEFPGILTIAEESTAWPGVSRPCYTGGLGFTMKWDMGWMNDTLRFMRRDSIHRRFHLNDLTFRGVYAFSENFMLPLSHDEVVHGKQSLLSQMSGDQWQKFANLRLLLSYQFACPGKKLQFMGTEFGQWTEWNHDTELDWALRKFDTHEGIRRLVCDLNRLYRSEPAMHQADTRSEGFEWVVGDDSVNTVTAFLRHSADRRESVLVVMNLTPVPRDHYQLGVPAAGFYKEILNTDAKWYAGSGIGNTGGVYSRTEPSHGRKNSIRVTLPPLATCIFKLIPGAPPEPAKPKASTSQAKPEPGTHS
;
A
#
# COMPACT_ATOMS: atom_id res chain seq x y z
N GLY A 1 38.90 -0.62 19.00
CA GLY A 1 39.64 -1.39 17.99
C GLY A 1 38.85 -1.62 16.71
N GLY A 2 37.52 -1.46 16.72
CA GLY A 2 36.71 -1.43 15.50
C GLY A 2 36.55 -0.01 14.94
N ARG A 3 35.59 0.16 14.03
CA ARG A 3 35.31 1.43 13.32
C ARG A 3 34.27 2.30 14.03
N GLU A 4 33.75 1.82 15.15
CA GLU A 4 32.69 2.44 15.92
C GLU A 4 33.23 3.66 16.68
N ASN A 5 32.53 4.78 16.58
CA ASN A 5 32.76 5.95 17.43
C ASN A 5 31.98 5.76 18.74
N LEU A 6 32.67 5.31 19.78
CA LEU A 6 32.04 4.91 21.05
C LEU A 6 31.43 6.11 21.78
N GLU A 7 32.08 7.26 21.70
CA GLU A 7 31.62 8.51 22.30
C GLU A 7 30.30 8.97 21.66
N ALA A 8 30.19 8.88 20.34
CA ALA A 8 28.96 9.21 19.62
C ALA A 8 27.82 8.23 19.95
N ILE A 9 28.12 6.92 20.02
CA ILE A 9 27.13 5.91 20.39
C ILE A 9 26.59 6.16 21.80
N GLU A 10 27.49 6.41 22.76
CA GLU A 10 27.10 6.67 24.14
C GLU A 10 26.29 7.96 24.27
N PHE A 11 26.71 9.03 23.56
CA PHE A 11 25.94 10.27 23.49
C PHE A 11 24.51 10.04 22.99
N LEU A 12 24.32 9.31 21.90
CA LEU A 12 22.98 9.01 21.35
C LEU A 12 22.13 8.20 22.34
N ARG A 13 22.74 7.23 23.03
CA ARG A 13 22.04 6.42 24.04
C ARG A 13 21.61 7.26 25.24
N GLN A 14 22.48 8.15 25.73
CA GLN A 14 22.18 9.07 26.82
C GLN A 14 21.09 10.06 26.41
N MET A 15 21.21 10.68 25.23
CA MET A 15 20.22 11.59 24.67
C MET A 15 18.83 10.94 24.61
N ASN A 16 18.71 9.75 24.00
CA ASN A 16 17.43 9.06 23.91
C ASN A 16 16.89 8.65 25.29
N THR A 17 17.76 8.23 26.23
CA THR A 17 17.34 7.85 27.59
C THR A 17 16.74 9.05 28.33
N VAL A 18 17.43 10.20 28.29
CA VAL A 18 16.96 11.43 28.95
C VAL A 18 15.68 11.95 28.29
N LEU A 19 15.64 12.02 26.95
CA LEU A 19 14.47 12.52 26.22
C LEU A 19 13.20 11.71 26.51
N HIS A 20 13.28 10.38 26.51
CA HIS A 20 12.13 9.51 26.80
C HIS A 20 11.74 9.48 28.28
N HIS A 21 12.67 9.81 29.20
CA HIS A 21 12.38 9.95 30.62
C HIS A 21 11.64 11.27 30.91
N GLU A 22 12.20 12.39 30.43
CA GLU A 22 11.68 13.74 30.68
C GLU A 22 10.40 14.02 29.88
N PHE A 23 10.26 13.45 28.68
CA PHE A 23 9.13 13.69 27.78
C PHE A 23 8.49 12.39 27.29
N PRO A 24 7.73 11.66 28.14
CA PRO A 24 7.07 10.43 27.72
C PRO A 24 6.12 10.66 26.54
N GLY A 25 6.24 9.83 25.49
CA GLY A 25 5.37 9.87 24.31
C GLY A 25 5.91 10.68 23.12
N ILE A 26 7.08 11.30 23.23
CA ILE A 26 7.76 11.88 22.05
C ILE A 26 8.23 10.78 21.09
N LEU A 27 8.56 11.19 19.86
CA LEU A 27 9.23 10.33 18.89
C LEU A 27 10.64 10.85 18.64
N THR A 28 11.63 9.97 18.77
CA THR A 28 12.97 10.18 18.20
C THR A 28 13.12 9.27 17.00
N ILE A 29 13.51 9.84 15.85
CA ILE A 29 13.55 9.13 14.57
C ILE A 29 14.95 9.24 13.98
N ALA A 30 15.54 8.12 13.59
CA ALA A 30 16.85 8.07 12.95
C ALA A 30 16.74 7.72 11.47
N GLU A 31 17.57 8.35 10.65
CA GLU A 31 17.98 7.83 9.35
C GLU A 31 19.38 7.25 9.51
N GLU A 32 19.53 5.96 9.19
CA GLU A 32 20.78 5.23 9.37
C GLU A 32 20.94 4.24 8.21
N SER A 33 22.01 4.41 7.44
CA SER A 33 22.17 3.84 6.10
C SER A 33 23.25 2.75 5.98
N THR A 34 23.82 2.26 7.11
CA THR A 34 24.89 1.24 7.16
C THR A 34 24.45 -0.10 7.78
N ALA A 35 23.14 -0.31 7.95
CA ALA A 35 22.52 -1.51 8.53
C ALA A 35 22.93 -1.78 10.00
N TRP A 36 23.15 -0.71 10.78
CA TRP A 36 23.38 -0.83 12.22
C TRP A 36 22.18 -1.51 12.90
N PRO A 37 22.38 -2.56 13.72
CA PRO A 37 21.29 -3.27 14.37
C PRO A 37 20.83 -2.55 15.65
N GLY A 38 19.53 -2.63 15.95
CA GLY A 38 18.98 -2.16 17.22
C GLY A 38 18.88 -0.63 17.31
N VAL A 39 18.81 0.08 16.18
CA VAL A 39 18.71 1.55 16.16
C VAL A 39 17.47 2.00 16.92
N SER A 40 16.33 1.34 16.67
CA SER A 40 15.05 1.67 17.30
C SER A 40 14.66 0.71 18.44
N ARG A 41 15.68 0.13 19.10
CA ARG A 41 15.51 -0.75 20.27
C ARG A 41 15.95 -0.03 21.56
N PRO A 42 15.38 -0.40 22.72
CA PRO A 42 15.73 0.24 23.99
C PRO A 42 17.23 0.16 24.31
N CYS A 43 17.75 1.22 24.93
CA CYS A 43 19.17 1.30 25.32
C CYS A 43 19.59 0.16 26.26
N TYR A 44 18.69 -0.31 27.15
CA TYR A 44 19.00 -1.40 28.09
C TYR A 44 19.10 -2.78 27.41
N THR A 45 18.60 -2.93 26.18
CA THR A 45 18.79 -4.14 25.35
C THR A 45 19.97 -4.02 24.37
N GLY A 46 20.79 -2.98 24.51
CA GLY A 46 21.92 -2.71 23.61
C GLY A 46 21.57 -1.94 22.34
N GLY A 47 20.36 -1.36 22.25
CA GLY A 47 19.98 -0.48 21.15
C GLY A 47 20.42 0.98 21.33
N LEU A 48 20.15 1.81 20.33
CA LEU A 48 20.44 3.25 20.37
C LEU A 48 19.32 4.09 21.04
N GLY A 49 18.15 3.49 21.27
CA GLY A 49 17.03 4.14 21.96
C GLY A 49 16.14 5.02 21.10
N PHE A 50 16.31 5.03 19.77
CA PHE A 50 15.37 5.75 18.90
C PHE A 50 13.99 5.10 18.95
N THR A 51 12.93 5.88 18.76
CA THR A 51 11.58 5.33 18.65
C THR A 51 11.37 4.64 17.31
N MET A 52 11.89 5.23 16.22
CA MET A 52 11.74 4.71 14.86
C MET A 52 13.00 4.89 14.02
N LYS A 53 13.11 4.08 12.96
CA LYS A 53 14.16 4.16 11.94
C LYS A 53 13.54 4.35 10.56
N TRP A 54 14.09 5.22 9.73
CA TRP A 54 13.74 5.29 8.31
C TRP A 54 14.11 4.01 7.57
N ASP A 55 13.15 3.44 6.85
CA ASP A 55 13.32 2.24 6.04
C ASP A 55 13.87 2.61 4.65
N MET A 56 15.17 2.89 4.60
CA MET A 56 15.87 3.24 3.35
C MET A 56 15.90 2.06 2.37
N GLY A 57 15.84 0.83 2.86
CA GLY A 57 15.72 -0.37 2.03
C GLY A 57 14.39 -0.39 1.28
N TRP A 58 13.27 -0.26 2.02
CA TRP A 58 11.94 -0.16 1.42
C TRP A 58 11.85 0.99 0.40
N MET A 59 12.36 2.17 0.75
CA MET A 59 12.30 3.35 -0.12
C MET A 59 13.03 3.07 -1.45
N ASN A 60 14.28 2.63 -1.39
CA ASN A 60 15.09 2.38 -2.57
C ASN A 60 14.52 1.26 -3.44
N ASP A 61 14.12 0.15 -2.84
CA ASP A 61 13.60 -1.00 -3.57
C ASP A 61 12.25 -0.68 -4.22
N THR A 62 11.36 0.01 -3.49
CA THR A 62 10.04 0.41 -3.99
C THR A 62 10.16 1.42 -5.13
N LEU A 63 10.95 2.49 -4.99
CA LEU A 63 11.11 3.48 -6.07
C LEU A 63 11.78 2.87 -7.30
N ARG A 64 12.79 2.01 -7.10
CA ARG A 64 13.42 1.25 -8.20
C ARG A 64 12.39 0.37 -8.91
N PHE A 65 11.51 -0.30 -8.17
CA PHE A 65 10.41 -1.10 -8.75
C PHE A 65 9.45 -0.23 -9.58
N MET A 66 8.98 0.88 -9.02
CA MET A 66 7.99 1.75 -9.65
C MET A 66 8.50 2.48 -10.90
N ARG A 67 9.80 2.78 -10.96
CA ARG A 67 10.46 3.39 -12.14
C ARG A 67 10.55 2.45 -13.35
N ARG A 68 10.48 1.13 -13.13
CA ARG A 68 10.55 0.15 -14.24
C ARG A 68 9.27 0.15 -15.04
N ASP A 69 9.43 -0.01 -16.35
CA ASP A 69 8.32 -0.36 -17.23
C ASP A 69 7.58 -1.60 -16.69
N SER A 70 6.26 -1.57 -16.77
CA SER A 70 5.39 -2.61 -16.22
C SER A 70 5.69 -3.99 -16.78
N ILE A 71 6.16 -4.10 -18.03
CA ILE A 71 6.52 -5.39 -18.63
C ILE A 71 7.72 -6.07 -17.94
N HIS A 72 8.60 -5.29 -17.30
CA HIS A 72 9.80 -5.80 -16.62
C HIS A 72 9.55 -6.12 -15.14
N ARG A 73 8.46 -5.62 -14.55
CA ARG A 73 8.18 -5.76 -13.11
C ARG A 73 8.05 -7.22 -12.65
N ARG A 74 7.62 -8.14 -13.52
CA ARG A 74 7.55 -9.58 -13.21
C ARG A 74 8.87 -10.17 -12.74
N PHE A 75 10.00 -9.65 -13.23
CA PHE A 75 11.34 -10.15 -12.88
C PHE A 75 11.89 -9.52 -11.60
N HIS A 76 11.18 -8.55 -11.03
CA HIS A 76 11.63 -7.74 -9.92
C HIS A 76 10.59 -7.67 -8.79
N LEU A 77 9.63 -8.61 -8.74
CA LEU A 77 8.61 -8.62 -7.68
C LEU A 77 9.24 -8.71 -6.28
N ASN A 78 10.43 -9.30 -6.18
CA ASN A 78 11.24 -9.35 -4.97
C ASN A 78 11.63 -7.97 -4.43
N ASP A 79 11.73 -6.92 -5.26
CA ASP A 79 11.95 -5.55 -4.78
C ASP A 79 10.83 -5.10 -3.82
N LEU A 80 9.61 -5.63 -3.95
CA LEU A 80 8.51 -5.34 -3.02
C LEU A 80 8.37 -6.36 -1.89
N THR A 81 8.67 -7.64 -2.17
CA THR A 81 8.37 -8.73 -1.22
C THR A 81 9.54 -9.07 -0.28
N PHE A 82 10.78 -8.73 -0.63
CA PHE A 82 11.98 -8.99 0.18
C PHE A 82 11.90 -8.32 1.56
N ARG A 83 11.22 -7.17 1.66
CA ARG A 83 10.97 -6.49 2.93
C ARG A 83 10.33 -7.39 3.99
N GLY A 84 9.55 -8.40 3.58
CA GLY A 84 8.97 -9.38 4.51
C GLY A 84 9.99 -10.08 5.42
N VAL A 85 11.26 -10.14 5.01
CA VAL A 85 12.37 -10.75 5.78
C VAL A 85 12.77 -9.89 6.97
N TYR A 86 12.70 -8.55 6.87
CA TYR A 86 13.22 -7.64 7.89
C TYR A 86 12.20 -6.63 8.42
N ALA A 87 10.97 -6.57 7.89
CA ALA A 87 9.96 -5.55 8.20
C ALA A 87 9.68 -5.30 9.69
N PHE A 88 10.03 -6.26 10.57
CA PHE A 88 9.77 -6.22 12.01
C PHE A 88 11.06 -6.22 12.86
N SER A 89 12.24 -6.09 12.22
CA SER A 89 13.53 -6.02 12.93
C SER A 89 13.73 -4.68 13.64
N GLU A 90 13.13 -3.61 13.12
CA GLU A 90 13.11 -2.26 13.68
C GLU A 90 11.68 -1.70 13.64
N ASN A 91 11.45 -0.62 14.38
CA ASN A 91 10.23 0.17 14.28
C ASN A 91 10.35 1.11 13.07
N PHE A 92 9.98 0.62 11.89
CA PHE A 92 10.19 1.36 10.66
C PHE A 92 9.20 2.51 10.43
N MET A 93 9.74 3.63 9.94
CA MET A 93 9.03 4.67 9.21
C MET A 93 9.38 4.54 7.73
N LEU A 94 8.41 4.64 6.83
CA LEU A 94 8.54 4.49 5.38
C LEU A 94 8.66 5.88 4.74
N PRO A 95 9.87 6.35 4.40
CA PRO A 95 10.08 7.72 3.96
C PRO A 95 9.93 7.86 2.45
N LEU A 96 9.20 8.89 2.04
CA LEU A 96 9.33 9.52 0.73
C LEU A 96 9.68 10.99 0.99
N SER A 97 10.95 11.23 1.32
CA SER A 97 11.47 12.52 1.81
C SER A 97 11.83 13.47 0.66
N HIS A 98 12.29 14.68 1.04
CA HIS A 98 12.77 15.69 0.11
C HIS A 98 13.98 15.23 -0.73
N ASP A 99 14.87 14.42 -0.14
CA ASP A 99 16.07 13.91 -0.82
C ASP A 99 15.75 13.06 -2.05
N GLU A 100 14.53 12.50 -2.14
CA GLU A 100 14.12 11.65 -3.25
C GLU A 100 13.48 12.41 -4.42
N VAL A 101 13.36 13.74 -4.31
CA VAL A 101 12.72 14.60 -5.33
C VAL A 101 13.55 15.82 -5.71
N VAL A 102 14.88 15.71 -5.61
CA VAL A 102 15.87 16.75 -5.92
C VAL A 102 17.08 16.18 -6.68
N HIS A 103 17.99 17.06 -7.09
CA HIS A 103 19.31 16.71 -7.63
C HIS A 103 19.28 15.76 -8.84
N GLY A 104 18.32 15.95 -9.75
CA GLY A 104 18.18 15.14 -10.96
C GLY A 104 17.41 13.84 -10.75
N LYS A 105 16.92 13.55 -9.54
CA LYS A 105 16.10 12.36 -9.26
C LYS A 105 14.66 12.48 -9.75
N GLN A 106 14.25 13.67 -10.22
CA GLN A 106 12.89 14.04 -10.63
C GLN A 106 11.87 13.99 -9.47
N SER A 107 10.70 14.59 -9.67
CA SER A 107 9.57 14.42 -8.74
C SER A 107 9.05 12.98 -8.73
N LEU A 108 8.34 12.57 -7.67
CA LEU A 108 7.77 11.20 -7.61
C LEU A 108 6.86 10.89 -8.81
N LEU A 109 6.03 11.84 -9.26
CA LEU A 109 5.17 11.63 -10.42
C LEU A 109 6.02 11.41 -11.70
N SER A 110 7.04 12.23 -11.87
CA SER A 110 7.93 12.18 -13.04
C SER A 110 8.74 10.88 -13.11
N GLN A 111 9.10 10.32 -11.95
CA GLN A 111 9.79 9.02 -11.82
C GLN A 111 8.93 7.82 -12.25
N MET A 112 7.60 7.94 -12.29
CA MET A 112 6.74 6.81 -12.66
C MET A 112 6.87 6.45 -14.15
N SER A 113 6.82 5.15 -14.45
CA SER A 113 6.86 4.64 -15.83
C SER A 113 5.53 4.80 -16.57
N GLY A 114 5.60 4.87 -17.90
CA GLY A 114 4.42 4.82 -18.77
C GLY A 114 3.97 6.18 -19.30
N ASP A 115 2.82 6.18 -19.97
CA ASP A 115 2.15 7.41 -20.42
C ASP A 115 1.65 8.24 -19.22
N GLN A 116 1.14 9.45 -19.50
CA GLN A 116 0.69 10.37 -18.45
C GLN A 116 -0.36 9.73 -17.52
N TRP A 117 -1.33 8.98 -18.06
CA TRP A 117 -2.35 8.34 -17.24
C TRP A 117 -1.72 7.26 -16.34
N GLN A 118 -0.82 6.45 -16.90
CA GLN A 118 -0.08 5.42 -16.17
C GLN A 118 0.83 6.03 -15.10
N LYS A 119 1.43 7.21 -15.32
CA LYS A 119 2.22 7.90 -14.29
C LYS A 119 1.37 8.27 -13.08
N PHE A 120 0.18 8.84 -13.28
CA PHE A 120 -0.74 9.12 -12.17
C PHE A 120 -1.22 7.84 -11.49
N ALA A 121 -1.55 6.80 -12.26
CA ALA A 121 -1.98 5.51 -11.70
C ALA A 121 -0.87 4.87 -10.85
N ASN A 122 0.38 4.87 -11.33
CA ASN A 122 1.54 4.42 -10.58
C ASN A 122 1.79 5.24 -9.32
N LEU A 123 1.61 6.57 -9.36
CA LEU A 123 1.73 7.39 -8.16
C LEU A 123 0.65 7.01 -7.13
N ARG A 124 -0.61 6.83 -7.55
CA ARG A 124 -1.69 6.35 -6.66
C ARG A 124 -1.36 4.99 -6.04
N LEU A 125 -0.83 4.08 -6.85
CA LEU A 125 -0.39 2.74 -6.45
C LEU A 125 0.75 2.81 -5.42
N LEU A 126 1.79 3.64 -5.67
CA LEU A 126 2.91 3.86 -4.74
C LEU A 126 2.44 4.39 -3.39
N LEU A 127 1.64 5.46 -3.38
CA LEU A 127 1.18 6.08 -2.15
C LEU A 127 0.25 5.14 -1.37
N SER A 128 -0.60 4.39 -2.05
CA SER A 128 -1.50 3.42 -1.40
C SER A 128 -0.73 2.21 -0.85
N TYR A 129 0.31 1.74 -1.56
CA TYR A 129 1.24 0.74 -1.05
C TYR A 129 1.98 1.23 0.20
N GLN A 130 2.52 2.46 0.18
CA GLN A 130 3.16 3.07 1.34
C GLN A 130 2.21 3.05 2.55
N PHE A 131 0.96 3.48 2.38
CA PHE A 131 -0.04 3.50 3.45
C PHE A 131 -0.43 2.11 3.95
N ALA A 132 -0.53 1.13 3.06
CA ALA A 132 -0.92 -0.24 3.37
C ALA A 132 0.20 -1.10 4.00
N CYS A 133 1.46 -0.80 3.72
CA CYS A 133 2.59 -1.53 4.30
C CYS A 133 2.70 -1.36 5.82
N PRO A 134 3.20 -2.36 6.58
CA PRO A 134 3.57 -2.16 7.98
C PRO A 134 4.68 -1.12 8.14
N GLY A 135 4.48 -0.15 9.03
CA GLY A 135 5.43 0.94 9.34
C GLY A 135 4.75 2.32 9.30
N LYS A 136 5.35 3.35 9.92
CA LYS A 136 4.79 4.71 9.91
C LYS A 136 5.06 5.44 8.59
N LYS A 137 4.33 6.52 8.29
CA LYS A 137 4.35 7.16 6.97
C LYS A 137 5.02 8.52 7.04
N LEU A 138 5.91 8.82 6.09
CA LEU A 138 6.44 10.15 5.88
C LEU A 138 6.40 10.49 4.40
N GLN A 139 5.82 11.65 4.08
CA GLN A 139 5.68 12.17 2.73
C GLN A 139 6.11 13.63 2.71
N PHE A 140 6.91 13.99 1.71
CA PHE A 140 7.34 15.37 1.51
C PHE A 140 6.29 16.17 0.73
N MET A 141 6.24 17.47 0.99
CA MET A 141 5.30 18.38 0.34
C MET A 141 5.46 18.39 -1.20
N GLY A 142 4.38 18.59 -1.93
CA GLY A 142 4.34 18.49 -3.39
C GLY A 142 4.01 17.08 -3.90
N THR A 143 4.30 16.04 -3.12
CA THR A 143 3.97 14.65 -3.48
C THR A 143 2.47 14.40 -3.44
N GLU A 144 1.74 15.08 -2.54
CA GLU A 144 0.33 14.86 -2.25
C GLU A 144 -0.63 15.36 -3.34
N PHE A 145 -0.14 16.13 -4.31
CA PHE A 145 -0.90 16.51 -5.51
C PHE A 145 -0.14 16.16 -6.81
N GLY A 146 0.96 15.41 -6.70
CA GLY A 146 1.74 14.95 -7.83
C GLY A 146 2.41 16.08 -8.62
N GLN A 147 3.28 16.87 -7.99
CA GLN A 147 4.09 17.86 -8.68
C GLN A 147 4.95 17.22 -9.79
N TRP A 148 5.15 17.91 -10.93
CA TRP A 148 5.98 17.43 -12.04
C TRP A 148 7.46 17.77 -11.88
N THR A 149 7.73 18.98 -11.41
CA THR A 149 9.08 19.51 -11.23
C THR A 149 9.71 18.98 -9.94
N GLU A 150 11.03 18.87 -9.92
CA GLU A 150 11.76 18.66 -8.68
C GLU A 150 11.44 19.75 -7.66
N TRP A 151 11.61 19.43 -6.38
CA TRP A 151 11.48 20.44 -5.36
C TRP A 151 12.61 21.47 -5.53
N ASN A 152 12.23 22.74 -5.53
CA ASN A 152 13.14 23.87 -5.54
C ASN A 152 12.90 24.69 -4.27
N HIS A 153 13.93 24.84 -3.44
CA HIS A 153 13.84 25.60 -2.20
C HIS A 153 13.73 27.12 -2.42
N ASP A 154 14.10 27.61 -3.61
CA ASP A 154 14.03 29.03 -3.98
C ASP A 154 12.65 29.45 -4.50
N THR A 155 11.73 28.51 -4.72
CA THR A 155 10.40 28.78 -5.29
C THR A 155 9.29 28.15 -4.47
N GLU A 156 8.05 28.62 -4.67
CA GLU A 156 6.89 27.91 -4.15
C GLU A 156 6.64 26.59 -4.88
N LEU A 157 5.78 25.76 -4.28
CA LEU A 157 5.26 24.56 -4.94
C LEU A 157 4.34 24.94 -6.11
N ASP A 158 4.17 24.04 -7.07
CA ASP A 158 3.38 24.25 -8.28
C ASP A 158 1.85 24.20 -8.01
N TRP A 159 1.34 25.09 -7.16
CA TRP A 159 -0.06 25.10 -6.70
C TRP A 159 -1.08 25.21 -7.83
N ALA A 160 -0.70 25.81 -8.96
CA ALA A 160 -1.55 25.93 -10.14
C ALA A 160 -1.99 24.55 -10.71
N LEU A 161 -1.22 23.48 -10.45
CA LEU A 161 -1.55 22.11 -10.88
C LEU A 161 -2.86 21.60 -10.30
N ARG A 162 -3.32 22.15 -9.16
CA ARG A 162 -4.59 21.76 -8.52
C ARG A 162 -5.84 22.09 -9.34
N LYS A 163 -5.71 22.86 -10.43
CA LYS A 163 -6.80 23.13 -11.38
C LYS A 163 -7.12 21.94 -12.29
N PHE A 164 -6.24 20.94 -12.36
CA PHE A 164 -6.41 19.76 -13.19
C PHE A 164 -6.92 18.58 -12.37
N ASP A 165 -7.90 17.86 -12.90
CA ASP A 165 -8.58 16.74 -12.22
C ASP A 165 -7.64 15.62 -11.79
N THR A 166 -6.56 15.36 -12.53
CA THR A 166 -5.58 14.33 -12.20
C THR A 166 -4.83 14.64 -10.91
N HIS A 167 -4.37 15.87 -10.74
CA HIS A 167 -3.65 16.33 -9.54
C HIS A 167 -4.58 16.43 -8.32
N GLU A 168 -5.79 16.95 -8.51
CA GLU A 168 -6.82 16.95 -7.46
C GLU A 168 -7.25 15.52 -7.10
N GLY A 169 -7.21 14.58 -8.04
CA GLY A 169 -7.41 13.15 -7.80
C GLY A 169 -6.37 12.54 -6.87
N ILE A 170 -5.08 12.86 -7.02
CA ILE A 170 -4.02 12.45 -6.08
C ILE A 170 -4.27 13.06 -4.70
N ARG A 171 -4.58 14.35 -4.63
CA ARG A 171 -4.86 15.05 -3.37
C ARG A 171 -6.02 14.42 -2.60
N ARG A 172 -7.11 14.09 -3.31
CA ARG A 172 -8.26 13.38 -2.75
C ARG A 172 -7.86 11.99 -2.24
N LEU A 173 -7.08 11.24 -3.02
CA LEU A 173 -6.58 9.94 -2.58
C LEU A 173 -5.77 10.06 -1.29
N VAL A 174 -4.83 11.02 -1.19
CA VAL A 174 -4.04 11.20 0.04
C VAL A 174 -4.92 11.58 1.22
N CYS A 175 -5.95 12.41 1.02
CA CYS A 175 -6.94 12.71 2.06
C CYS A 175 -7.68 11.45 2.53
N ASP A 176 -8.12 10.61 1.60
CA ASP A 176 -8.87 9.39 1.91
C ASP A 176 -7.98 8.30 2.51
N LEU A 177 -6.73 8.17 2.05
CA LEU A 177 -5.72 7.31 2.66
C LEU A 177 -5.45 7.70 4.11
N ASN A 178 -5.34 9.00 4.41
CA ASN A 178 -5.17 9.48 5.78
C ASN A 178 -6.41 9.19 6.65
N ARG A 179 -7.62 9.36 6.13
CA ARG A 179 -8.86 9.00 6.83
C ARG A 179 -8.89 7.50 7.11
N LEU A 180 -8.64 6.69 6.08
CA LEU A 180 -8.63 5.23 6.16
C LEU A 180 -7.58 4.74 7.17
N TYR A 181 -6.36 5.26 7.10
CA TYR A 181 -5.28 4.89 8.03
C TYR A 181 -5.65 5.18 9.48
N ARG A 182 -6.35 6.29 9.76
CA ARG A 182 -6.82 6.65 11.10
C ARG A 182 -8.04 5.85 11.54
N SER A 183 -8.96 5.55 10.64
CA SER A 183 -10.23 4.88 10.97
C SER A 183 -10.13 3.37 11.03
N GLU A 184 -9.11 2.77 10.40
CA GLU A 184 -8.92 1.32 10.33
C GLU A 184 -7.77 0.88 11.25
N PRO A 185 -8.06 0.34 12.45
CA PRO A 185 -7.06 -0.17 13.40
C PRO A 185 -6.02 -1.10 12.79
N ALA A 186 -6.46 -1.95 11.85
CA ALA A 186 -5.60 -2.91 11.16
C ALA A 186 -4.45 -2.24 10.37
N MET A 187 -4.63 -1.00 9.94
CA MET A 187 -3.64 -0.30 9.11
C MET A 187 -2.46 0.24 9.94
N HIS A 188 -2.59 0.37 11.27
CA HIS A 188 -1.58 1.08 12.08
C HIS A 188 -1.25 0.49 13.46
N GLN A 189 -2.13 -0.30 14.09
CA GLN A 189 -1.92 -0.72 15.48
C GLN A 189 -0.82 -1.77 15.66
N ALA A 190 -0.64 -2.66 14.68
CA ALA A 190 0.30 -3.77 14.72
C ALA A 190 1.48 -3.61 13.75
N ASP A 191 1.87 -2.38 13.42
CA ASP A 191 2.95 -2.09 12.43
C ASP A 191 4.31 -2.70 12.78
N THR A 192 4.59 -2.92 14.08
CA THR A 192 5.88 -3.40 14.59
C THR A 192 5.84 -4.86 15.04
N ARG A 193 4.74 -5.57 14.71
CA ARG A 193 4.49 -6.96 15.11
C ARG A 193 4.24 -7.80 13.87
N SER A 194 4.94 -8.93 13.74
CA SER A 194 4.78 -9.81 12.58
C SER A 194 3.36 -10.36 12.45
N GLU A 195 2.66 -10.52 13.58
CA GLU A 195 1.25 -10.95 13.62
C GLU A 195 0.29 -9.91 13.04
N GLY A 196 0.74 -8.68 12.81
CA GLY A 196 -0.03 -7.60 12.17
C GLY A 196 -0.11 -7.70 10.64
N PHE A 197 0.59 -8.66 10.04
CA PHE A 197 0.75 -8.79 8.59
C PHE A 197 0.79 -10.26 8.16
N GLU A 198 0.17 -10.59 7.04
CA GLU A 198 0.20 -11.94 6.48
C GLU A 198 0.14 -11.90 4.95
N TRP A 199 1.08 -12.53 4.26
CA TRP A 199 0.99 -12.66 2.80
C TRP A 199 -0.19 -13.55 2.39
N VAL A 200 -0.92 -13.12 1.37
CA VAL A 200 -1.91 -13.94 0.65
C VAL A 200 -1.34 -14.35 -0.70
N VAL A 201 -0.74 -13.40 -1.41
CA VAL A 201 -0.02 -13.56 -2.68
C VAL A 201 1.28 -12.77 -2.59
N GLY A 202 2.40 -13.48 -2.57
CA GLY A 202 3.75 -12.89 -2.56
C GLY A 202 4.63 -13.32 -3.73
N ASP A 203 4.11 -14.17 -4.62
CA ASP A 203 4.86 -14.95 -5.60
C ASP A 203 4.22 -14.95 -7.01
N ASP A 204 3.10 -14.26 -7.22
CA ASP A 204 2.45 -14.14 -8.54
C ASP A 204 3.17 -13.12 -9.45
N SER A 205 4.40 -13.49 -9.84
CA SER A 205 5.21 -12.74 -10.82
C SER A 205 4.54 -12.72 -12.20
N VAL A 206 3.81 -13.77 -12.58
CA VAL A 206 3.16 -13.90 -13.89
C VAL A 206 2.13 -12.80 -14.12
N ASN A 207 1.24 -12.56 -13.16
CA ASN A 207 0.30 -11.44 -13.23
C ASN A 207 0.88 -10.15 -12.66
N THR A 208 2.00 -10.26 -11.93
CA THR A 208 2.62 -9.20 -11.13
C THR A 208 1.59 -8.59 -10.18
N VAL A 209 0.95 -9.48 -9.41
CA VAL A 209 -0.03 -9.14 -8.37
C VAL A 209 0.56 -9.49 -7.02
N THR A 210 0.28 -8.64 -6.03
CA THR A 210 0.58 -8.95 -4.63
C THR A 210 -0.65 -8.71 -3.78
N ALA A 211 -0.81 -9.51 -2.73
CA ALA A 211 -1.92 -9.39 -1.82
C ALA A 211 -1.49 -9.79 -0.40
N PHE A 212 -1.95 -9.04 0.59
CA PHE A 212 -1.64 -9.33 1.99
C PHE A 212 -2.76 -8.85 2.90
N LEU A 213 -2.85 -9.49 4.06
CA LEU A 213 -3.73 -9.08 5.15
C LEU A 213 -2.97 -8.17 6.10
N ARG A 214 -3.67 -7.16 6.59
CA ARG A 214 -3.29 -6.37 7.76
C ARG A 214 -4.24 -6.69 8.89
N HIS A 215 -3.71 -6.82 10.10
CA HIS A 215 -4.50 -7.11 11.30
C HIS A 215 -4.35 -6.01 12.35
N SER A 216 -5.44 -5.75 13.07
CA SER A 216 -5.44 -4.96 14.30
C SER A 216 -4.63 -5.66 15.41
N ALA A 217 -4.25 -4.94 16.46
CA ALA A 217 -3.43 -5.50 17.53
C ALA A 217 -4.09 -6.68 18.27
N ASP A 218 -5.42 -6.71 18.33
CA ASP A 218 -6.21 -7.80 18.91
C ASP A 218 -6.71 -8.82 17.86
N ARG A 219 -6.35 -8.62 16.58
CA ARG A 219 -6.73 -9.41 15.40
C ARG A 219 -8.26 -9.50 15.15
N ARG A 220 -9.08 -8.66 15.79
CA ARG A 220 -10.54 -8.66 15.56
C ARG A 220 -10.91 -8.04 14.24
N GLU A 221 -10.16 -7.04 13.81
CA GLU A 221 -10.30 -6.39 12.52
C GLU A 221 -9.15 -6.75 11.60
N SER A 222 -9.49 -6.99 10.32
CA SER A 222 -8.53 -7.27 9.27
C SER A 222 -8.94 -6.57 7.98
N VAL A 223 -7.95 -6.13 7.21
CA VAL A 223 -8.17 -5.65 5.83
C VAL A 223 -7.30 -6.44 4.87
N LEU A 224 -7.85 -6.78 3.72
CA LEU A 224 -7.15 -7.41 2.61
C LEU A 224 -6.74 -6.32 1.62
N VAL A 225 -5.44 -6.19 1.40
CA VAL A 225 -4.86 -5.27 0.42
C VAL A 225 -4.44 -6.06 -0.79
N VAL A 226 -4.81 -5.61 -1.98
CA VAL A 226 -4.49 -6.25 -3.26
C VAL A 226 -3.97 -5.20 -4.21
N MET A 227 -2.86 -5.49 -4.88
CA MET A 227 -2.21 -4.58 -5.79
C MET A 227 -1.97 -5.25 -7.14
N ASN A 228 -2.53 -4.67 -8.19
CA ASN A 228 -2.19 -5.01 -9.57
C ASN A 228 -1.10 -4.04 -10.05
N LEU A 229 0.09 -4.57 -10.27
CA LEU A 229 1.28 -3.77 -10.56
C LEU A 229 1.52 -3.60 -12.07
N THR A 230 0.51 -3.92 -12.90
CA THR A 230 0.55 -3.81 -14.37
C THR A 230 -0.66 -3.04 -14.91
N PRO A 231 -0.59 -2.47 -16.12
CA PRO A 231 -1.72 -1.76 -16.75
C PRO A 231 -2.78 -2.72 -17.33
N VAL A 232 -2.64 -4.03 -17.13
CA VAL A 232 -3.60 -5.04 -17.62
C VAL A 232 -4.59 -5.35 -16.48
N PRO A 233 -5.89 -5.04 -16.63
CA PRO A 233 -6.90 -5.42 -15.64
C PRO A 233 -6.97 -6.94 -15.48
N ARG A 234 -7.34 -7.41 -14.29
CA ARG A 234 -7.51 -8.85 -14.00
C ARG A 234 -8.94 -9.13 -13.58
N ASP A 235 -9.72 -9.75 -14.46
CA ASP A 235 -11.08 -10.17 -14.11
C ASP A 235 -11.09 -11.49 -13.35
N HIS A 236 -12.06 -11.63 -12.44
CA HIS A 236 -12.30 -12.85 -11.66
C HIS A 236 -11.06 -13.39 -10.92
N TYR A 237 -10.13 -12.52 -10.53
CA TYR A 237 -8.94 -12.88 -9.78
C TYR A 237 -9.33 -13.44 -8.42
N GLN A 238 -8.93 -14.67 -8.13
CA GLN A 238 -9.34 -15.39 -6.92
C GLN A 238 -8.36 -15.13 -5.78
N LEU A 239 -8.86 -14.78 -4.59
CA LEU A 239 -8.05 -14.50 -3.40
C LEU A 239 -8.59 -15.26 -2.21
N GLY A 240 -7.71 -15.98 -1.50
CA GLY A 240 -8.07 -16.63 -0.24
C GLY A 240 -8.37 -15.59 0.85
N VAL A 241 -9.45 -15.80 1.60
CA VAL A 241 -9.88 -14.90 2.68
C VAL A 241 -10.13 -15.66 3.99
N PRO A 242 -9.90 -15.03 5.16
CA PRO A 242 -9.90 -15.75 6.44
C PRO A 242 -11.29 -16.21 6.89
N ALA A 243 -12.35 -15.49 6.50
CA ALA A 243 -13.71 -15.76 6.92
C ALA A 243 -14.71 -15.60 5.78
N ALA A 244 -15.85 -16.28 5.89
CA ALA A 244 -16.95 -16.11 4.95
C ALA A 244 -17.72 -14.81 5.23
N GLY A 245 -18.28 -14.18 4.19
CA GLY A 245 -19.15 -13.02 4.29
C GLY A 245 -18.98 -12.03 3.14
N PHE A 246 -19.49 -10.82 3.33
CA PHE A 246 -19.36 -9.72 2.38
C PHE A 246 -18.09 -8.91 2.64
N TYR A 247 -17.23 -8.82 1.62
CA TYR A 247 -16.02 -8.02 1.62
C TYR A 247 -16.29 -6.72 0.87
N LYS A 248 -16.47 -5.63 1.64
CA LYS A 248 -16.65 -4.28 1.08
C LYS A 248 -15.34 -3.78 0.51
N GLU A 249 -15.36 -3.24 -0.71
CA GLU A 249 -14.25 -2.49 -1.29
C GLU A 249 -14.21 -1.10 -0.62
N ILE A 250 -13.33 -0.93 0.36
CA ILE A 250 -13.23 0.31 1.15
C ILE A 250 -12.28 1.34 0.52
N LEU A 251 -11.41 0.90 -0.40
CA LEU A 251 -10.59 1.75 -1.24
C LEU A 251 -10.39 1.07 -2.59
N ASN A 252 -10.50 1.86 -3.66
CA ASN A 252 -10.08 1.50 -5.00
C ASN A 252 -9.39 2.72 -5.62
N THR A 253 -8.08 2.63 -5.84
CA THR A 253 -7.29 3.75 -6.34
C THR A 253 -7.56 4.07 -7.82
N ASP A 254 -8.26 3.21 -8.54
CA ASP A 254 -8.68 3.44 -9.93
C ASP A 254 -10.08 4.07 -10.03
N ALA A 255 -10.71 4.42 -8.91
CA ALA A 255 -11.98 5.13 -8.93
C ALA A 255 -11.90 6.45 -9.74
N LYS A 256 -12.99 6.79 -10.44
CA LYS A 256 -13.05 7.99 -11.31
C LYS A 256 -12.78 9.29 -10.56
N TRP A 257 -13.14 9.38 -9.27
CA TRP A 257 -12.89 10.57 -8.45
C TRP A 257 -11.41 10.74 -8.06
N TYR A 258 -10.55 9.75 -8.32
CA TYR A 258 -9.09 9.86 -8.28
C TYR A 258 -8.47 9.98 -9.68
N ALA A 259 -9.29 10.26 -10.71
CA ALA A 259 -8.91 10.24 -12.12
C ALA A 259 -8.36 8.87 -12.61
N GLY A 260 -8.90 7.77 -12.07
CA GLY A 260 -8.71 6.44 -12.61
C GLY A 260 -9.75 6.07 -13.68
N SER A 261 -9.66 4.85 -14.21
CA SER A 261 -10.56 4.36 -15.27
C SER A 261 -11.97 4.04 -14.76
N GLY A 262 -12.10 3.76 -13.46
CA GLY A 262 -13.37 3.41 -12.81
C GLY A 262 -13.68 1.92 -12.82
N ILE A 263 -12.71 1.06 -13.18
CA ILE A 263 -12.84 -0.39 -13.02
C ILE A 263 -12.83 -0.72 -11.52
N GLY A 264 -13.62 -1.69 -11.09
CA GLY A 264 -13.74 -2.05 -9.68
C GLY A 264 -14.79 -3.11 -9.40
N ASN A 265 -15.20 -3.21 -8.14
CA ASN A 265 -16.00 -4.32 -7.65
C ASN A 265 -17.41 -3.90 -7.22
N THR A 266 -17.94 -2.81 -7.79
CA THR A 266 -19.30 -2.28 -7.53
C THR A 266 -19.67 -2.17 -6.04
N GLY A 267 -18.68 -1.89 -5.18
CA GLY A 267 -18.84 -1.71 -3.74
C GLY A 267 -18.38 -2.90 -2.88
N GLY A 268 -18.22 -4.09 -3.44
CA GLY A 268 -17.69 -5.25 -2.73
C GLY A 268 -18.14 -6.60 -3.30
N VAL A 269 -17.64 -7.68 -2.71
CA VAL A 269 -17.86 -9.05 -3.19
C VAL A 269 -18.18 -10.00 -2.06
N TYR A 270 -18.99 -11.01 -2.34
CA TYR A 270 -19.26 -12.11 -1.40
C TYR A 270 -18.20 -13.21 -1.54
N SER A 271 -17.76 -13.74 -0.41
CA SER A 271 -16.91 -14.92 -0.40
C SER A 271 -17.65 -16.18 -0.83
N ARG A 272 -16.94 -17.13 -1.42
CA ARG A 272 -17.40 -18.48 -1.72
C ARG A 272 -16.59 -19.50 -0.93
N THR A 273 -17.20 -20.66 -0.65
CA THR A 273 -16.53 -21.83 -0.05
C THR A 273 -15.68 -22.56 -1.11
N GLU A 274 -14.76 -21.82 -1.71
CA GLU A 274 -13.82 -22.28 -2.73
C GLU A 274 -12.40 -22.10 -2.16
N PRO A 275 -11.71 -23.18 -1.76
CA PRO A 275 -10.39 -23.07 -1.14
C PRO A 275 -9.35 -22.41 -2.07
N SER A 276 -8.55 -21.51 -1.52
CA SER A 276 -7.51 -20.80 -2.26
C SER A 276 -6.47 -20.21 -1.30
N HIS A 277 -5.20 -20.15 -1.68
CA HIS A 277 -4.11 -19.57 -0.87
C HIS A 277 -4.07 -20.11 0.58
N GLY A 278 -4.26 -21.43 0.76
CA GLY A 278 -4.29 -22.08 2.08
C GLY A 278 -5.51 -21.79 2.94
N ARG A 279 -6.56 -21.14 2.40
CA ARG A 279 -7.76 -20.73 3.15
C ARG A 279 -9.00 -21.44 2.60
N LYS A 280 -10.00 -21.68 3.46
CA LYS A 280 -11.24 -22.39 3.12
C LYS A 280 -12.19 -21.59 2.22
N ASN A 281 -12.14 -20.27 2.33
CA ASN A 281 -12.99 -19.34 1.60
C ASN A 281 -12.14 -18.48 0.66
N SER A 282 -12.73 -18.01 -0.42
CA SER A 282 -12.12 -17.05 -1.32
C SER A 282 -13.12 -16.03 -1.85
N ILE A 283 -12.62 -14.91 -2.33
CA ILE A 283 -13.38 -13.93 -3.11
C ILE A 283 -12.86 -13.92 -4.54
N ARG A 284 -13.73 -13.58 -5.50
CA ARG A 284 -13.35 -13.31 -6.89
C ARG A 284 -13.55 -11.83 -7.16
N VAL A 285 -12.48 -11.13 -7.50
CA VAL A 285 -12.46 -9.67 -7.68
C VAL A 285 -11.99 -9.31 -9.07
N THR A 286 -12.47 -8.17 -9.58
CA THR A 286 -11.84 -7.49 -10.71
C THR A 286 -10.78 -6.55 -10.16
N LEU A 287 -9.52 -6.77 -10.56
CA LEU A 287 -8.39 -5.91 -10.21
C LEU A 287 -8.20 -4.85 -11.29
N PRO A 288 -8.34 -3.56 -10.97
CA PRO A 288 -8.11 -2.48 -11.92
C PRO A 288 -6.65 -2.40 -12.36
N PRO A 289 -6.35 -1.72 -13.48
CA PRO A 289 -4.98 -1.55 -13.96
C PRO A 289 -4.19 -0.59 -13.06
N LEU A 290 -2.95 -0.95 -12.69
CA LEU A 290 -2.05 -0.12 -11.88
C LEU A 290 -2.72 0.43 -10.60
N ALA A 291 -3.35 -0.45 -9.82
CA ALA A 291 -4.23 -0.03 -8.73
C ALA A 291 -4.08 -0.87 -7.47
N THR A 292 -4.41 -0.24 -6.35
CA THR A 292 -4.64 -0.89 -5.06
C THR A 292 -6.14 -0.96 -4.78
N CYS A 293 -6.62 -2.16 -4.46
CA CYS A 293 -7.94 -2.37 -3.87
C CYS A 293 -7.77 -2.83 -2.42
N ILE A 294 -8.54 -2.26 -1.50
CA ILE A 294 -8.57 -2.67 -0.10
C ILE A 294 -9.98 -3.16 0.23
N PHE A 295 -10.07 -4.34 0.82
CA PHE A 295 -11.31 -5.00 1.19
C PHE A 295 -11.39 -5.22 2.70
N LYS A 296 -12.57 -4.99 3.27
CA LYS A 296 -12.88 -5.30 4.68
C LYS A 296 -14.12 -6.17 4.76
N LEU A 297 -14.04 -7.23 5.57
CA LEU A 297 -15.21 -8.04 5.90
C LEU A 297 -16.17 -7.20 6.73
N ILE A 298 -17.43 -7.12 6.31
CA ILE A 298 -18.49 -6.42 7.04
C ILE A 298 -19.26 -7.43 7.91
N PRO A 299 -19.17 -7.35 9.25
CA PRO A 299 -19.92 -8.23 10.13
C PRO A 299 -21.42 -8.05 9.94
N GLY A 300 -22.17 -9.16 9.91
CA GLY A 300 -23.63 -9.13 9.84
C GLY A 300 -24.22 -8.64 8.52
N ALA A 301 -23.42 -8.52 7.46
CA ALA A 301 -23.95 -8.20 6.13
C ALA A 301 -24.97 -9.26 5.66
N PRO A 302 -26.05 -8.86 4.96
CA PRO A 302 -27.02 -9.80 4.42
C PRO A 302 -26.35 -10.83 3.50
N PRO A 303 -26.85 -12.08 3.42
CA PRO A 303 -26.34 -13.07 2.49
C PRO A 303 -26.41 -12.57 1.04
N GLU A 304 -25.59 -13.15 0.15
CA GLU A 304 -25.54 -12.77 -1.28
C GLU A 304 -26.96 -12.76 -1.84
N PRO A 305 -27.45 -11.63 -2.40
CA PRO A 305 -28.77 -11.59 -2.99
C PRO A 305 -28.85 -12.63 -4.12
N ALA A 306 -29.93 -13.41 -4.12
CA ALA A 306 -30.12 -14.47 -5.11
C ALA A 306 -30.02 -13.87 -6.51
N LYS A 307 -29.09 -14.38 -7.34
CA LYS A 307 -29.01 -13.97 -8.76
C LYS A 307 -30.38 -14.20 -9.40
N PRO A 308 -30.94 -13.21 -10.12
CA PRO A 308 -32.17 -13.44 -10.85
C PRO A 308 -31.96 -14.65 -11.78
N LYS A 309 -32.82 -15.66 -11.65
CA LYS A 309 -32.81 -16.81 -12.56
C LYS A 309 -32.93 -16.23 -13.96
N ALA A 310 -31.93 -16.48 -14.82
CA ALA A 310 -32.05 -16.18 -16.23
C ALA A 310 -33.34 -16.81 -16.72
N SER A 311 -34.32 -15.99 -17.12
CA SER A 311 -35.55 -16.51 -17.71
C SER A 311 -35.13 -17.20 -19.00
N THR A 312 -35.16 -18.53 -19.00
CA THR A 312 -35.17 -19.31 -20.23
C THR A 312 -36.45 -18.93 -20.96
N SER A 313 -36.36 -17.91 -21.81
CA SER A 313 -37.32 -17.67 -22.88
C SER A 313 -37.19 -18.84 -23.84
N GLN A 314 -37.92 -19.92 -23.55
CA GLN A 314 -38.26 -20.92 -24.56
C GLN A 314 -39.12 -20.20 -25.59
N ALA A 315 -38.52 -19.78 -26.69
CA ALA A 315 -39.24 -19.41 -27.88
C ALA A 315 -40.09 -20.63 -28.28
N LYS A 316 -41.42 -20.50 -28.17
CA LYS A 316 -42.35 -21.45 -28.80
C LYS A 316 -42.08 -21.43 -30.31
N PRO A 317 -41.95 -22.58 -30.97
CA PRO A 317 -41.94 -22.61 -32.42
C PRO A 317 -43.31 -22.16 -32.94
N GLU A 318 -43.32 -21.16 -33.82
CA GLU A 318 -44.53 -20.76 -34.55
C GLU A 318 -45.00 -21.91 -35.45
N PRO A 319 -46.31 -22.20 -35.51
CA PRO A 319 -46.85 -23.17 -36.44
C PRO A 319 -46.81 -22.60 -37.86
N GLY A 320 -46.29 -23.41 -38.79
CA GLY A 320 -46.10 -23.02 -40.19
C GLY A 320 -47.40 -22.66 -40.90
N THR A 321 -47.26 -21.77 -41.89
CA THR A 321 -48.25 -21.53 -42.93
C THR A 321 -47.70 -22.03 -44.26
N HIS A 322 -48.30 -23.10 -44.76
CA HIS A 322 -48.26 -23.47 -46.17
C HIS A 322 -48.97 -22.39 -46.99
N SER A 323 -48.30 -21.92 -48.05
CA SER A 323 -48.89 -21.35 -49.27
C SER A 323 -47.85 -21.45 -50.38
#